data_AF-A0A9P5UHD2-F1
#
_entry.id   AF-A0A9P5UHD2-F1
#
_cell.length_a   1.000
_cell.length_b   1.000
_cell.length_c   1.000
_cell.angle_alpha   90.00
_cell.angle_beta   90.00
_cell.angle_gamma   90.00
#
_symmetry.space_group_name_H-M   'P 1'
#
loop_
_entity.id
_entity.type
_entity.pdbx_description
1 polymer ?
#
loop_
_entity_poly.entity_id
_entity_poly.type
_entity_poly.pdbx_seq_one_letter_code
_entity_poly.pdbx_strand_id
1 'polypeptide(L)'
;MAAPENKLIVLCDGTWAGSETNTKSNIYYLARMIGIDMALYNPAKALPIPYQDLERGVDACYFPGAGLGGTFLEYIFNGITIHDIDQDCFDVYKYIVEHYTPQHEIWMFGFSRGAYTIRCVAGMINNCGILRPMDGNSAPINPDSLNRLCRQVYRIYRSRDPADHPDSPKSLLFKDRVSYNVVTPVKFMGLFDTVGSMGIPYLNPGVGPAFYEFYDNKISNVVEK
;
A
#
# COMPACT_ATOMS: atom_id res chain seq x y z
N MET A 1 -13.25 -14.77 19.04
CA MET A 1 -12.85 -15.05 17.64
C MET A 1 -11.61 -15.92 17.68
N ALA A 2 -11.52 -16.94 16.82
CA ALA A 2 -10.28 -17.71 16.67
C ALA A 2 -9.15 -16.77 16.22
N ALA A 3 -7.91 -17.06 16.60
CA ALA A 3 -6.77 -16.30 16.13
C ALA A 3 -6.66 -16.42 14.59
N PRO A 4 -6.27 -15.35 13.87
CA PRO A 4 -6.06 -15.44 12.43
C PRO A 4 -5.00 -16.51 12.14
N GLU A 5 -5.36 -17.47 11.28
CA GLU A 5 -4.49 -18.59 10.90
C GLU A 5 -3.63 -18.24 9.68
N ASN A 6 -4.09 -17.28 8.85
CA ASN A 6 -3.45 -16.93 7.59
C ASN A 6 -2.75 -15.57 7.64
N LYS A 7 -1.73 -15.40 6.79
CA LYS A 7 -0.92 -14.18 6.68
C LYS A 7 -1.06 -13.61 5.29
N LEU A 8 -1.44 -12.34 5.21
CA LEU A 8 -1.41 -11.57 3.97
C LEU A 8 -0.22 -10.61 4.00
N ILE A 9 0.80 -10.87 3.19
CA ILE A 9 2.07 -10.15 3.22
C ILE A 9 2.21 -9.24 2.00
N VAL A 10 2.37 -7.94 2.21
CA VAL A 10 2.69 -6.98 1.15
C VAL A 10 4.12 -6.46 1.30
N LEU A 11 4.90 -6.58 0.23
CA LEU A 11 6.32 -6.23 0.20
C LEU A 11 6.52 -5.14 -0.85
N CYS A 12 6.63 -3.88 -0.42
CA CYS A 12 6.75 -2.73 -1.32
C CYS A 12 8.18 -2.23 -1.38
N ASP A 13 8.84 -2.40 -2.53
CA ASP A 13 10.21 -1.94 -2.69
C ASP A 13 10.29 -0.45 -3.05
N GLY A 14 11.44 0.16 -2.77
CA GLY A 14 11.76 1.52 -3.14
C GLY A 14 12.07 1.65 -4.63
N THR A 15 11.92 2.86 -5.17
CA THR A 15 12.44 3.20 -6.49
C THR A 15 13.91 2.77 -6.60
N TRP A 16 14.33 2.31 -7.78
CA TRP A 16 15.74 2.06 -8.10
C TRP A 16 16.38 0.80 -7.47
N ALA A 17 15.64 0.03 -6.67
CA ALA A 17 16.02 -1.33 -6.30
C ALA A 17 15.80 -2.27 -7.51
N GLY A 18 16.82 -2.37 -8.37
CA GLY A 18 16.93 -3.42 -9.39
C GLY A 18 17.37 -2.92 -10.77
N SER A 19 16.58 -2.09 -11.44
CA SER A 19 16.69 -1.82 -12.89
C SER A 19 17.99 -1.16 -13.36
N GLU A 20 18.50 -0.20 -12.61
CA GLU A 20 19.60 0.67 -13.07
C GLU A 20 20.92 0.41 -12.37
N THR A 21 20.88 -0.17 -11.18
CA THR A 21 22.08 -0.48 -10.41
C THR A 21 22.30 -1.94 -10.12
N ASN A 22 21.39 -2.81 -10.55
CA ASN A 22 21.40 -4.22 -10.17
C ASN A 22 21.39 -4.41 -8.63
N THR A 23 20.89 -3.41 -7.90
CA THR A 23 20.83 -3.43 -6.44
C THR A 23 19.62 -4.22 -5.99
N LYS A 24 19.82 -5.15 -5.06
CA LYS A 24 18.76 -5.92 -4.41
C LYS A 24 18.53 -5.33 -3.03
N SER A 25 17.34 -4.82 -2.77
CA SER A 25 16.99 -4.27 -1.45
C SER A 25 16.79 -5.38 -0.42
N ASN A 26 16.65 -4.99 0.84
CA ASN A 26 16.21 -5.93 1.88
C ASN A 26 14.80 -6.48 1.63
N ILE A 27 13.93 -5.72 0.95
CA ILE A 27 12.58 -6.17 0.57
C ILE A 27 12.67 -7.27 -0.49
N TYR A 28 13.55 -7.12 -1.48
CA TYR A 28 13.85 -8.15 -2.48
C TYR A 28 14.31 -9.46 -1.82
N TYR A 29 15.25 -9.37 -0.87
CA TYR A 29 15.73 -10.56 -0.16
C TYR A 29 14.65 -11.19 0.71
N LEU A 30 13.83 -10.37 1.38
CA LEU A 30 12.70 -10.85 2.17
C LEU A 30 11.66 -11.58 1.30
N ALA A 31 11.31 -11.03 0.14
CA ALA A 31 10.43 -11.66 -0.84
C ALA A 31 10.94 -13.04 -1.26
N ARG A 32 12.24 -13.13 -1.57
CA ARG A 32 12.89 -14.40 -1.89
C ARG A 32 12.84 -15.40 -0.72
N MET A 33 13.05 -14.94 0.51
CA MET A 33 12.98 -15.80 1.71
C MET A 33 11.57 -16.29 2.02
N ILE A 34 10.55 -15.52 1.65
CA ILE A 34 9.13 -15.93 1.75
C ILE A 34 8.81 -17.04 0.75
N GLY A 35 9.51 -17.08 -0.39
CA GLY A 35 9.32 -18.08 -1.45
C GLY A 35 8.92 -17.49 -2.80
N ILE A 36 8.85 -16.16 -2.92
CA ILE A 36 8.50 -15.48 -4.16
C ILE A 36 9.59 -15.73 -5.21
N ASP A 37 9.19 -16.18 -6.40
CA ASP A 37 10.11 -16.40 -7.51
C ASP A 37 10.58 -15.08 -8.11
N MET A 38 11.73 -14.62 -7.64
CA MET A 38 12.35 -13.39 -8.13
C MET A 38 12.91 -13.49 -9.56
N ALA A 39 12.83 -14.64 -10.22
CA ALA A 39 13.09 -14.73 -11.66
C ALA A 39 11.96 -14.06 -12.49
N LEU A 40 10.77 -13.91 -11.91
CA LEU A 40 9.65 -13.18 -12.52
C LEU A 40 9.82 -11.66 -12.46
N TYR A 41 10.75 -11.16 -11.64
CA TYR A 41 11.01 -9.73 -11.52
C TYR A 41 11.55 -9.16 -12.83
N ASN A 42 10.78 -8.23 -13.40
CA ASN A 42 11.17 -7.49 -14.58
C ASN A 42 11.37 -6.00 -14.24
N PRO A 43 12.62 -5.51 -14.23
CA PRO A 43 12.91 -4.11 -13.91
C PRO A 43 12.29 -3.10 -14.87
N ALA A 44 12.00 -3.49 -16.11
CA ALA A 44 11.41 -2.61 -17.12
C ALA A 44 9.88 -2.51 -17.03
N LYS A 45 9.22 -3.44 -16.31
CA LYS A 45 7.76 -3.50 -16.22
C LYS A 45 7.22 -3.22 -14.82
N ALA A 46 8.03 -3.41 -13.78
CA ALA A 46 7.67 -3.19 -12.37
C ALA A 46 6.27 -3.72 -12.02
N LEU A 47 5.94 -4.94 -12.47
CA LEU A 47 4.65 -5.56 -12.18
C LEU A 47 4.66 -6.28 -10.83
N PRO A 48 3.55 -6.27 -10.07
CA PRO A 48 3.43 -7.05 -8.84
C PRO A 48 3.61 -8.55 -9.09
N ILE A 49 4.26 -9.23 -8.15
CA ILE A 49 4.54 -10.67 -8.19
C ILE A 49 3.80 -11.35 -7.03
N PRO A 50 2.61 -11.92 -7.27
CA PRO A 50 1.86 -12.64 -6.24
C PRO A 50 2.47 -14.01 -5.95
N TYR A 51 2.24 -14.50 -4.75
CA TYR A 51 2.67 -15.80 -4.24
C TYR A 51 1.64 -16.33 -3.25
N GLN A 52 1.42 -17.64 -3.27
CA GLN A 52 0.51 -18.32 -2.35
C GLN A 52 1.12 -19.64 -1.88
N ASP A 53 1.05 -19.87 -0.58
CA ASP A 53 1.44 -21.10 0.09
C ASP A 53 0.30 -21.53 1.03
N LEU A 54 -0.49 -22.51 0.58
CA LEU A 54 -1.65 -23.01 1.31
C LEU A 54 -1.25 -23.84 2.54
N GLU A 55 -0.07 -24.47 2.54
CA GLU A 55 0.39 -25.29 3.67
C GLU A 55 0.81 -24.41 4.84
N ARG A 56 1.42 -23.25 4.55
CA ARG A 56 1.85 -22.27 5.55
C ARG A 56 0.80 -21.19 5.84
N GLY A 57 -0.30 -21.17 5.08
CA GLY A 57 -1.34 -20.14 5.17
C GLY A 57 -0.80 -18.75 4.83
N VAL A 58 -0.01 -18.63 3.76
CA VAL A 58 0.62 -17.36 3.34
C VAL A 58 0.14 -16.96 1.96
N ASP A 59 -0.52 -15.80 1.88
CA ASP A 59 -0.70 -15.05 0.64
C ASP A 59 0.27 -13.86 0.68
N ALA A 60 1.07 -13.69 -0.37
CA ALA A 60 2.04 -12.61 -0.43
C ALA A 60 2.10 -11.95 -1.81
N CYS A 61 2.49 -10.69 -1.85
CA CYS A 61 2.80 -10.02 -3.10
C CYS A 61 3.98 -9.06 -2.96
N TYR A 62 4.92 -9.18 -3.89
CA TYR A 62 6.02 -8.26 -4.05
C TYR A 62 5.68 -7.19 -5.07
N PHE A 63 5.63 -5.94 -4.61
CA PHE A 63 5.44 -4.74 -5.41
C PHE A 63 6.82 -4.12 -5.70
N PRO A 64 7.37 -4.32 -6.91
CA PRO A 64 8.65 -3.73 -7.25
C PRO A 64 8.56 -2.20 -7.33
N GLY A 65 9.65 -1.53 -6.97
CA GLY A 65 9.76 -0.11 -7.27
C GLY A 65 9.91 0.12 -8.78
N ALA A 66 9.22 1.13 -9.31
CA ALA A 66 9.49 1.70 -10.62
C ALA A 66 11.00 1.95 -10.85
N GLY A 67 11.50 1.51 -12.00
CA GLY A 67 12.84 1.77 -12.49
C GLY A 67 12.81 2.83 -13.58
N LEU A 68 13.59 3.91 -13.44
CA LEU A 68 13.65 5.01 -14.41
C LEU A 68 15.05 5.63 -14.46
N GLY A 69 15.69 5.50 -15.63
CA GLY A 69 17.09 5.78 -16.02
C GLY A 69 17.73 7.10 -15.56
N GLY A 70 17.79 7.36 -14.26
CA GLY A 70 18.30 8.56 -13.60
C GLY A 70 18.51 8.35 -12.10
N THR A 71 19.06 9.34 -11.40
CA THR A 71 19.29 9.22 -9.94
C THR A 71 18.00 9.30 -9.13
N PHE A 72 17.97 8.71 -7.94
CA PHE A 72 16.83 8.78 -7.01
C PHE A 72 16.36 10.23 -6.75
N LEU A 73 17.30 11.17 -6.61
CA LEU A 73 16.98 12.58 -6.41
C LEU A 73 16.40 13.21 -7.67
N GLU A 74 16.97 12.96 -8.86
CA GLU A 74 16.41 13.46 -10.12
C GLU A 74 14.99 12.95 -10.37
N TYR A 75 14.71 11.68 -10.06
CA TYR A 75 13.36 11.11 -10.16
C TYR A 75 12.35 11.79 -9.23
N ILE A 76 12.76 12.10 -8.00
CA ILE A 76 11.98 12.86 -7.02
C ILE A 76 11.71 14.28 -7.51
N PHE A 77 12.71 14.98 -8.06
CA PHE A 77 12.57 16.37 -8.50
C PHE A 77 11.86 16.54 -9.86
N ASN A 78 11.61 15.49 -10.63
CA ASN A 78 11.01 15.60 -11.97
C ASN A 78 9.47 15.52 -12.01
N GLY A 79 8.77 15.38 -10.87
CA GLY A 79 7.29 15.41 -10.80
C GLY A 79 6.56 14.18 -11.37
N ILE A 80 7.25 13.31 -12.11
CA ILE A 80 6.79 11.98 -12.57
C ILE A 80 6.41 11.08 -11.38
N THR A 81 7.02 11.33 -10.22
CA THR A 81 6.88 10.61 -8.95
C THR A 81 5.45 10.54 -8.40
N ILE A 82 4.63 11.59 -8.57
CA ILE A 82 3.36 11.72 -7.83
C ILE A 82 2.29 10.76 -8.38
N HIS A 83 2.17 10.69 -9.72
CA HIS A 83 1.21 9.79 -10.35
C HIS A 83 1.53 8.33 -10.05
N ASP A 84 2.82 8.00 -9.98
CA ASP A 84 3.29 6.64 -9.69
C ASP A 84 3.00 6.24 -8.23
N ILE A 85 3.19 7.15 -7.25
CA ILE A 85 2.90 6.88 -5.84
C ILE A 85 1.39 6.68 -5.60
N ASP A 86 0.55 7.50 -6.24
CA ASP A 86 -0.90 7.36 -6.16
C ASP A 86 -1.35 5.98 -6.68
N GLN A 87 -0.74 5.54 -7.78
CA GLN A 87 -1.02 4.24 -8.38
C GLN A 87 -0.49 3.08 -7.52
N ASP A 88 0.72 3.20 -6.95
CA ASP A 88 1.29 2.23 -6.00
C ASP A 88 0.37 2.04 -4.78
N CYS A 89 -0.11 3.14 -4.17
CA CYS A 89 -1.03 3.07 -3.03
C CYS A 89 -2.35 2.39 -3.41
N PHE A 90 -2.87 2.70 -4.60
CA PHE A 90 -4.07 2.07 -5.12
C PHE A 90 -3.88 0.57 -5.36
N ASP A 91 -2.79 0.15 -6.01
CA ASP A 91 -2.56 -1.25 -6.38
C ASP A 91 -2.32 -2.12 -5.14
N VAL A 92 -1.55 -1.62 -4.16
CA VAL A 92 -1.32 -2.32 -2.89
C VAL A 92 -2.62 -2.44 -2.10
N TYR A 93 -3.40 -1.36 -1.97
CA TYR A 93 -4.68 -1.43 -1.26
C TYR A 93 -5.68 -2.34 -1.96
N LYS A 94 -5.75 -2.29 -3.29
CA LYS A 94 -6.61 -3.17 -4.09
C LYS A 94 -6.23 -4.64 -3.90
N TYR A 95 -4.93 -4.96 -3.95
CA TYR A 95 -4.46 -6.32 -3.68
C TYR A 95 -4.90 -6.81 -2.29
N ILE A 96 -4.78 -5.96 -1.26
CA ILE A 96 -5.27 -6.28 0.09
C ILE A 96 -6.77 -6.58 0.05
N VAL A 97 -7.58 -5.73 -0.58
CA VAL A 97 -9.04 -5.93 -0.68
C VAL A 97 -9.41 -7.24 -1.39
N GLU A 98 -8.66 -7.62 -2.42
CA GLU A 98 -8.93 -8.82 -3.21
C GLU A 98 -8.56 -10.13 -2.49
N HIS A 99 -7.61 -10.09 -1.55
CA HIS A 99 -7.05 -11.29 -0.90
C HIS A 99 -7.37 -11.37 0.60
N TYR A 100 -7.76 -10.27 1.23
CA TYR A 100 -8.03 -10.24 2.66
C TYR A 100 -9.36 -10.91 3.01
N THR A 101 -9.32 -11.73 4.06
CA THR A 101 -10.51 -12.17 4.78
C THR A 101 -10.29 -11.92 6.29
N PRO A 102 -11.35 -11.92 7.12
CA PRO A 102 -11.19 -11.80 8.57
C PRO A 102 -10.34 -12.89 9.25
N GLN A 103 -9.94 -13.94 8.52
CA GLN A 103 -9.00 -14.97 9.00
C GLN A 103 -7.53 -14.62 8.74
N HIS A 104 -7.27 -13.51 8.04
CA HIS A 104 -5.93 -13.00 7.76
C HIS A 104 -5.48 -11.96 8.78
N GLU A 105 -4.20 -12.03 9.12
CA GLU A 105 -3.44 -10.89 9.63
C GLU A 105 -2.58 -10.28 8.50
N ILE A 106 -2.53 -8.95 8.42
CA ILE A 106 -1.76 -8.26 7.38
C ILE A 106 -0.36 -7.92 7.89
N TRP A 107 0.64 -8.24 7.09
CA TRP A 107 2.04 -7.90 7.32
C TRP A 107 2.53 -7.01 6.18
N MET A 108 3.05 -5.84 6.52
CA MET A 108 3.53 -4.87 5.53
C MET A 108 5.02 -4.63 5.69
N PHE A 109 5.77 -4.64 4.60
CA PHE A 109 7.18 -4.28 4.60
C PHE A 109 7.45 -3.30 3.47
N GLY A 110 8.16 -2.22 3.76
CA GLY A 110 8.39 -1.15 2.82
C GLY A 110 9.78 -0.55 2.94
N PHE A 111 10.43 -0.28 1.80
CA PHE A 111 11.72 0.43 1.74
C PHE A 111 11.58 1.76 1.00
N SER A 112 12.14 2.86 1.54
CA SER A 112 12.16 4.18 0.92
C SER A 112 10.75 4.63 0.45
N ARG A 113 10.52 4.78 -0.86
CA ARG A 113 9.18 5.05 -1.44
C ARG A 113 8.16 3.97 -1.07
N GLY A 114 8.53 2.69 -1.11
CA GLY A 114 7.65 1.59 -0.71
C GLY A 114 7.23 1.68 0.77
N ALA A 115 8.10 2.24 1.63
CA ALA A 115 7.77 2.52 3.02
C ALA A 115 6.73 3.66 3.15
N TYR A 116 6.82 4.69 2.30
CA TYR A 116 5.78 5.71 2.17
C TYR A 116 4.45 5.10 1.71
N THR A 117 4.47 4.25 0.68
CA THR A 117 3.29 3.57 0.14
C THR A 117 2.55 2.78 1.21
N ILE A 118 3.22 1.89 1.96
CA ILE A 118 2.52 1.06 2.96
C ILE A 118 2.01 1.88 4.15
N ARG A 119 2.64 3.01 4.49
CA ARG A 119 2.11 3.95 5.48
C ARG A 119 0.82 4.61 5.00
N CYS A 120 0.78 5.05 3.74
CA CYS A 120 -0.43 5.59 3.14
C CYS A 120 -1.54 4.55 3.09
N VAL A 121 -1.23 3.31 2.71
CA VAL A 121 -2.19 2.20 2.71
C VAL A 121 -2.71 1.91 4.12
N ALA A 122 -1.86 1.92 5.14
CA ALA A 122 -2.30 1.78 6.53
C ALA A 122 -3.22 2.95 6.97
N GLY A 123 -2.99 4.16 6.45
CA GLY A 123 -3.89 5.30 6.63
C GLY A 123 -5.23 5.12 5.90
N MET A 124 -5.21 4.61 4.67
CA MET A 124 -6.43 4.26 3.90
C MET A 124 -7.28 3.24 4.65
N ILE A 125 -6.65 2.19 5.21
CA ILE A 125 -7.34 1.20 6.05
C ILE A 125 -7.93 1.85 7.32
N ASN A 126 -7.27 2.84 7.91
CA ASN A 126 -7.81 3.55 9.07
C ASN A 126 -9.05 4.40 8.74
N ASN A 127 -8.97 5.16 7.64
CA ASN A 127 -10.07 6.01 7.21
C ASN A 127 -11.27 5.19 6.75
N CYS A 128 -11.03 4.18 5.92
CA CYS A 128 -12.08 3.53 5.15
C CYS A 128 -12.25 2.03 5.44
N GLY A 129 -11.38 1.41 6.23
CA GLY A 129 -11.38 -0.04 6.46
C GLY A 129 -10.84 -0.82 5.26
N ILE A 130 -10.96 -2.14 5.31
CA ILE A 130 -10.71 -3.03 4.16
C ILE A 130 -12.06 -3.31 3.52
N LEU A 131 -12.24 -2.89 2.26
CA LEU A 131 -13.49 -3.09 1.53
C LEU A 131 -13.84 -4.59 1.47
N ARG A 132 -15.13 -4.91 1.61
CA ARG A 132 -15.66 -6.23 1.29
C ARG A 132 -15.83 -6.28 -0.23
N PRO A 133 -15.25 -7.25 -0.94
CA PRO A 133 -15.43 -7.39 -2.39
C PRO A 133 -16.81 -7.98 -2.75
N MET A 134 -17.85 -7.66 -1.96
CA MET A 134 -19.23 -8.12 -2.10
C MET A 134 -20.18 -6.93 -2.23
N ASP A 135 -21.15 -7.02 -3.13
CA ASP A 135 -22.20 -6.03 -3.31
C ASP A 135 -23.30 -6.15 -2.23
N GLY A 136 -24.30 -5.28 -2.29
CA GLY A 136 -25.42 -5.28 -1.33
C GLY A 136 -26.28 -6.55 -1.33
N ASN A 137 -26.12 -7.44 -2.31
CA ASN A 137 -26.81 -8.72 -2.43
C ASN A 137 -25.88 -9.91 -2.12
N SER A 138 -24.71 -9.66 -1.54
CA SER A 138 -23.67 -10.69 -1.27
C SER A 138 -23.09 -11.35 -2.53
N ALA A 139 -23.19 -10.70 -3.69
CA ALA A 139 -22.53 -11.14 -4.91
C ALA A 139 -21.17 -10.42 -5.08
N PRO A 140 -20.17 -11.02 -5.73
CA PRO A 140 -18.90 -10.36 -5.97
C PRO A 140 -19.05 -9.03 -6.71
N ILE A 141 -18.40 -7.97 -6.21
CA ILE A 141 -18.38 -6.67 -6.89
C ILE A 141 -17.65 -6.84 -8.23
N ASN A 142 -18.20 -6.29 -9.32
CA ASN A 142 -17.49 -6.30 -10.60
C ASN A 142 -16.17 -5.49 -10.53
N PRO A 143 -15.15 -5.87 -11.33
CA PRO A 143 -13.82 -5.25 -11.24
C PRO A 143 -13.81 -3.72 -11.39
N ASP A 144 -14.66 -3.15 -12.25
CA ASP A 144 -14.74 -1.70 -12.46
C ASP A 144 -15.28 -0.96 -11.24
N SER A 145 -16.28 -1.54 -10.58
CA SER A 145 -16.87 -0.97 -9.37
C SER A 145 -15.90 -1.08 -8.20
N LEU A 146 -15.15 -2.18 -8.10
CA LEU A 146 -14.08 -2.34 -7.12
C LEU A 146 -12.99 -1.28 -7.34
N ASN A 147 -12.53 -1.11 -8.57
CA ASN A 147 -11.55 -0.08 -8.93
C ASN A 147 -12.03 1.33 -8.56
N ARG A 148 -13.31 1.66 -8.83
CA ARG A 148 -13.89 2.95 -8.45
C ARG A 148 -13.91 3.15 -6.93
N LEU A 149 -14.28 2.12 -6.16
CA LEU A 149 -14.29 2.18 -4.71
C LEU A 149 -12.87 2.33 -4.13
N CYS A 150 -11.90 1.56 -4.61
CA CYS A 150 -10.50 1.72 -4.19
C CYS A 150 -9.96 3.12 -4.50
N ARG A 151 -10.29 3.70 -5.67
CA ARG A 151 -9.94 5.10 -5.99
C ARG A 151 -10.67 6.10 -5.08
N GLN A 152 -11.91 5.83 -4.68
CA GLN A 152 -12.63 6.66 -3.72
C GLN A 152 -11.96 6.64 -2.34
N VAL A 153 -11.54 5.46 -1.86
CA VAL A 153 -10.80 5.33 -0.60
C VAL A 153 -9.53 6.18 -0.62
N TYR A 154 -8.78 6.12 -1.73
CA TYR A 154 -7.58 6.96 -1.89
C TYR A 154 -7.89 8.46 -1.80
N ARG A 155 -8.98 8.91 -2.45
CA ARG A 155 -9.42 10.31 -2.40
C ARG A 155 -9.83 10.74 -0.99
N ILE A 156 -10.55 9.90 -0.25
CA ILE A 156 -10.94 10.17 1.14
C ILE A 156 -9.68 10.31 2.00
N TYR A 157 -8.73 9.37 1.88
CA TYR A 157 -7.47 9.42 2.61
C TYR A 157 -6.64 10.69 2.33
N ARG A 158 -6.62 11.18 1.09
CA ARG A 158 -5.89 12.40 0.72
C ARG A 158 -6.63 13.70 1.05
N SER A 159 -7.93 13.64 1.35
CA SER A 159 -8.76 14.81 1.62
C SER A 159 -8.44 15.43 2.98
N ARG A 160 -8.22 16.75 3.02
CA ARG A 160 -8.02 17.51 4.28
C ARG A 160 -9.33 17.98 4.91
N ASP A 161 -10.48 17.61 4.34
CA ASP A 161 -11.80 17.93 4.90
C ASP A 161 -11.99 17.19 6.23
N PRO A 162 -12.37 17.87 7.34
CA PRO A 162 -12.71 17.20 8.60
C PRO A 162 -13.78 16.10 8.47
N ALA A 163 -14.67 16.22 7.47
CA ALA A 163 -15.66 15.20 7.17
C ALA A 163 -15.05 13.89 6.63
N ASP A 164 -13.82 13.90 6.11
CA ASP A 164 -13.12 12.71 5.61
C ASP A 164 -12.12 12.12 6.63
N HIS A 165 -12.04 12.70 7.83
CA HIS A 165 -11.23 12.18 8.93
C HIS A 165 -11.69 10.76 9.33
N PRO A 166 -10.78 9.85 9.75
CA PRO A 166 -11.13 8.47 10.11
C PRO A 166 -12.24 8.32 11.15
N ASP A 167 -12.32 9.27 12.08
CA ASP A 167 -13.28 9.30 13.19
C ASP A 167 -14.55 10.12 12.88
N SER A 168 -14.68 10.65 11.66
CA SER A 168 -15.86 11.41 11.27
C SER A 168 -17.08 10.48 11.13
N PRO A 169 -18.32 10.97 11.37
CA PRO A 169 -19.52 10.19 11.14
C PRO A 169 -19.61 9.64 9.70
N LYS A 170 -19.15 10.42 8.71
CA LYS A 170 -19.14 10.01 7.29
C LYS A 170 -18.21 8.81 7.05
N SER A 171 -16.99 8.85 7.59
CA SER A 171 -16.01 7.77 7.45
C SER A 171 -16.43 6.52 8.22
N LEU A 172 -17.01 6.69 9.41
CA LEU A 172 -17.56 5.58 10.20
C LEU A 172 -18.73 4.88 9.47
N LEU A 173 -19.67 5.65 8.91
CA LEU A 173 -20.78 5.11 8.11
C LEU A 173 -20.28 4.43 6.82
N PHE A 174 -19.25 5.00 6.18
CA PHE A 174 -18.62 4.37 5.03
C PHE A 174 -18.05 3.00 5.41
N LYS A 175 -17.23 2.94 6.47
CA LYS A 175 -16.64 1.70 7.00
C LYS A 175 -17.70 0.63 7.29
N ASP A 176 -18.74 0.98 8.04
CA ASP A 176 -19.81 0.05 8.42
C ASP A 176 -20.54 -0.54 7.20
N ARG A 177 -20.78 0.31 6.17
CA ARG A 177 -21.51 -0.10 4.98
C ARG A 177 -20.69 -1.00 4.07
N VAL A 178 -19.42 -0.67 3.80
CA VAL A 178 -18.68 -1.31 2.70
C VAL A 178 -17.46 -2.11 3.12
N SER A 179 -17.03 -2.04 4.38
CA SER A 179 -15.77 -2.65 4.84
C SER A 179 -15.98 -3.76 5.86
N TYR A 180 -14.95 -4.59 6.06
CA TYR A 180 -14.92 -5.53 7.17
C TYR A 180 -14.82 -4.76 8.49
N ASN A 181 -15.56 -5.23 9.50
CA ASN A 181 -15.47 -4.68 10.85
C ASN A 181 -14.29 -5.31 11.60
N VAL A 182 -13.08 -4.85 11.29
CA VAL A 182 -11.83 -5.30 11.92
C VAL A 182 -11.06 -4.08 12.42
N VAL A 183 -10.74 -4.08 13.71
CA VAL A 183 -10.15 -2.91 14.38
C VAL A 183 -8.65 -2.78 14.09
N THR A 184 -7.90 -3.88 14.18
CA THR A 184 -6.44 -3.92 13.98
C THR A 184 -6.03 -5.02 13.01
N PRO A 185 -6.34 -4.87 11.69
CA PRO A 185 -6.01 -5.90 10.71
C PRO A 185 -4.51 -5.97 10.39
N VAL A 186 -3.72 -4.92 10.67
CA VAL A 186 -2.28 -4.88 10.38
C VAL A 186 -1.51 -5.34 11.61
N LYS A 187 -0.95 -6.55 11.54
CA LYS A 187 -0.18 -7.16 12.63
C LYS A 187 1.22 -6.58 12.73
N PHE A 188 1.85 -6.28 11.59
CA PHE A 188 3.21 -5.79 11.54
C PHE A 188 3.43 -4.83 10.38
N MET A 189 4.18 -3.75 10.61
CA MET A 189 4.64 -2.83 9.59
C MET A 189 6.15 -2.58 9.73
N GLY A 190 6.95 -3.19 8.86
CA GLY A 190 8.40 -3.00 8.77
C GLY A 190 8.74 -1.88 7.81
N LEU A 191 9.30 -0.78 8.33
CA LEU A 191 9.68 0.39 7.56
C LEU A 191 11.21 0.52 7.51
N PHE A 192 11.77 0.52 6.31
CA PHE A 192 13.21 0.66 6.08
C PHE A 192 13.49 1.99 5.36
N ASP A 193 14.37 2.81 5.94
CA ASP A 193 14.87 4.05 5.33
C ASP A 193 13.77 5.00 4.81
N THR A 194 12.74 5.23 5.64
CA THR A 194 11.62 6.12 5.28
C THR A 194 12.08 7.56 5.11
N VAL A 195 11.63 8.19 4.03
CA VAL A 195 11.75 9.64 3.79
C VAL A 195 11.11 10.40 4.96
N GLY A 196 11.76 11.46 5.43
CA GLY A 196 11.49 12.13 6.71
C GLY A 196 10.06 12.66 6.89
N SER A 197 9.77 13.29 8.04
CA SER A 197 8.42 13.75 8.44
C SER A 197 7.71 14.72 7.49
N MET A 198 8.36 15.20 6.45
CA MET A 198 7.76 16.02 5.39
C MET A 198 7.25 15.17 4.21
N GLY A 199 7.51 13.86 4.18
CA GLY A 199 7.15 13.00 3.06
C GLY A 199 8.18 13.06 1.92
N ILE A 200 7.75 12.79 0.70
CA ILE A 200 8.65 12.68 -0.46
C ILE A 200 8.78 14.05 -1.14
N PRO A 201 9.98 14.65 -1.24
CA PRO A 201 10.13 15.92 -1.95
C PRO A 201 9.69 15.79 -3.42
N TYR A 202 9.22 16.87 -4.02
CA TYR A 202 9.03 16.96 -5.47
C TYR A 202 9.10 18.41 -5.94
N LEU A 203 9.32 18.63 -7.23
CA LEU A 203 9.27 19.96 -7.81
C LEU A 203 7.88 20.22 -8.40
N ASN A 204 7.20 21.27 -7.95
CA ASN A 204 5.94 21.71 -8.52
C ASN A 204 6.21 22.77 -9.60
N PRO A 205 5.94 22.50 -10.90
CA PRO A 205 6.23 23.43 -11.97
C PRO A 205 5.55 24.78 -11.74
N GLY A 206 6.33 25.86 -11.65
CA GLY A 206 5.83 27.22 -11.45
C GLY A 206 5.59 27.65 -9.98
N VAL A 207 5.75 26.74 -9.00
CA VAL A 207 5.57 27.06 -7.57
C VAL A 207 6.86 26.84 -6.76
N GLY A 208 7.74 25.93 -7.20
CA GLY A 208 9.00 25.61 -6.53
C GLY A 208 8.98 24.24 -5.83
N PRO A 209 9.94 23.96 -4.93
CA PRO A 209 9.99 22.69 -4.21
C PRO A 209 8.78 22.54 -3.29
N ALA A 210 8.14 21.38 -3.36
CA ALA A 210 7.01 20.98 -2.53
C ALA A 210 7.27 19.58 -1.94
N PHE A 211 6.42 19.14 -1.03
CA PHE A 211 6.53 17.82 -0.43
C PHE A 211 5.23 17.05 -0.55
N TYR A 212 5.34 15.78 -0.95
CA TYR A 212 4.25 14.83 -0.91
C TYR A 212 4.12 14.31 0.53
N GLU A 213 3.48 15.13 1.34
CA GLU A 213 3.28 14.90 2.77
C GLU A 213 2.33 13.71 3.01
N PHE A 214 2.63 12.96 4.06
CA PHE A 214 1.66 12.04 4.64
C PHE A 214 0.37 12.79 5.00
N TYR A 215 -0.77 12.08 5.02
CA TYR A 215 -1.99 12.66 5.61
C TYR A 215 -1.72 13.06 7.07
N ASP A 216 -1.06 12.18 7.81
CA ASP A 216 -0.52 12.46 9.14
C ASP A 216 0.82 11.73 9.35
N ASN A 217 1.63 12.26 10.26
CA ASN A 217 2.94 11.69 10.57
C ASN A 217 2.91 10.56 11.63
N LYS A 218 1.71 10.15 12.07
CA LYS A 218 1.54 9.12 13.10
C LYS A 218 1.50 7.74 12.43
N ILE A 219 1.90 6.73 13.20
CA ILE A 219 1.63 5.35 12.81
C ILE A 219 0.13 5.12 13.00
N SER A 220 -0.53 4.65 11.94
CA SER A 220 -1.96 4.37 11.92
C SER A 220 -2.37 3.44 13.07
N ASN A 221 -3.55 3.69 13.66
CA ASN A 221 -4.06 2.88 14.77
C ASN A 221 -4.46 1.45 14.38
N VAL A 222 -4.51 1.15 13.08
CA VAL A 222 -4.80 -0.19 12.55
C VAL A 222 -3.64 -1.17 12.73
N VAL A 223 -2.47 -0.65 13.10
CA VAL A 223 -1.25 -1.41 13.37
C VAL A 223 -1.24 -1.82 14.84
N GLU A 224 -1.08 -3.11 15.10
CA GLU A 224 -0.95 -3.63 16.46
C GLU A 224 0.30 -3.03 17.15
N LYS A 225 0.14 -2.57 18.40
CA LYS A 225 1.16 -1.89 19.20
C LYS A 225 1.60 -2.76 20.38
#